data_AF-A0A7S1E046-F1
#
_entry.id   AF-A0A7S1E046-F1
#
_cell.length_a   1.000
_cell.length_b   1.000
_cell.length_c   1.000
_cell.angle_alpha   90.00
_cell.angle_beta   90.00
_cell.angle_gamma   90.00
#
_symmetry.space_group_name_H-M   'P 1'
#
loop_
_entity.id
_entity.type
_entity.pdbx_description
1 polymer ?
#
loop_
_entity_poly.entity_id
_entity_poly.type
_entity_poly.pdbx_seq_one_letter_code
_entity_poly.pdbx_strand_id
1 'polypeptide(L)'
;MGDAIKGGDAVSELQVRSLLGCLTSKAERAGWIVHCFHRIPSTAKARMLVRSLDEGERELVEAQLGPISYTFTQNNPTGHHYLDLSNPDDYEVANVLFLTALKEHKKTHEIVSGLNQHKGGKRDELAFCWRNATLNGEECPFLSYWKVPKSGILDLDFTFPAKPQDTTENPEDMPAHKWEYFYNRYKASTPVEIVSAFRMLSNKFFFNVQQVRSMYKLLSAELTNLRVEILVIAFGRTIDWRGFLGAKGMYRALLHPTERKLLVERLGMHSMFDALWAVDYYELNLRNPEERYVAQEIVHLAVTETGENCVDESMEGIDYEMPGRWTVAVPRKGKYCTFYCRDPKTIAKTTELAEEYHPSSIPKGHIQPPNDTWVTAEKVRNAKRSMFEKFSTPEQGFEMLLGFDKAHKTQEGV
;
A
#
# COMPACT_ATOMS: atom_id res chain seq x y z
N MET A 1 22.65 33.26 18.35
CA MET A 1 22.16 31.88 18.64
C MET A 1 20.77 31.70 18.01
N GLY A 2 20.63 32.01 16.72
CA GLY A 2 19.33 32.37 16.15
C GLY A 2 19.18 31.96 14.70
N ASP A 3 19.47 30.71 14.38
CA ASP A 3 18.76 30.04 13.30
C ASP A 3 17.76 29.10 13.97
N ALA A 4 16.58 29.66 14.25
CA ALA A 4 15.44 28.90 14.74
C ALA A 4 15.17 27.76 13.75
N ILE A 5 15.12 26.53 14.26
CA ILE A 5 14.71 25.34 13.50
C ILE A 5 13.32 25.65 12.92
N LYS A 6 13.27 26.04 11.64
CA LYS A 6 12.03 26.43 10.95
C LYS A 6 11.05 25.27 11.03
N GLY A 7 9.75 25.53 11.19
CA GLY A 7 8.69 24.57 11.56
C GLY A 7 8.39 23.38 10.62
N GLY A 8 9.39 22.81 9.95
CA GLY A 8 9.30 21.56 9.19
C GLY A 8 10.61 20.77 9.10
N ASP A 9 11.72 21.28 9.63
CA ASP A 9 13.01 20.58 9.59
C ASP A 9 13.05 19.43 10.60
N ALA A 10 13.64 18.31 10.18
CA ALA A 10 13.92 17.16 11.05
C ALA A 10 15.03 17.53 12.05
N VAL A 11 14.92 17.02 13.28
CA VAL A 11 15.87 17.28 14.36
C VAL A 11 16.42 15.96 14.86
N SER A 12 17.75 15.83 14.97
CA SER A 12 18.36 14.62 15.53
C SER A 12 18.11 14.53 17.04
N GLU A 13 18.02 13.31 17.58
CA GLU A 13 17.91 13.08 19.03
C GLU A 13 19.01 13.80 19.81
N LEU A 14 20.24 13.83 19.27
CA LEU A 14 21.38 14.50 19.89
C LEU A 14 21.14 16.02 19.99
N GLN A 15 20.65 16.67 18.93
CA GLN A 15 20.33 18.10 18.94
C GLN A 15 19.25 18.41 19.98
N VAL A 16 18.21 17.56 20.08
CA VAL A 16 17.15 17.73 21.08
C VAL A 16 17.72 17.60 22.49
N ARG A 17 18.58 16.60 22.74
CA ARG A 17 19.25 16.37 24.04
C ARG A 17 20.20 17.50 24.42
N SER A 18 20.96 18.05 23.46
CA SER A 18 21.87 19.17 23.72
C SER A 18 21.13 20.41 24.21
N LEU A 19 19.99 20.74 23.59
CA LEU A 19 19.16 21.87 24.03
C LEU A 19 18.41 21.59 25.34
N LEU A 20 17.96 20.35 25.56
CA LEU A 20 17.40 19.92 26.84
C LEU A 20 18.35 20.20 28.01
N GLY A 21 19.65 19.95 27.83
CA GLY A 21 20.67 20.22 28.85
C GLY A 21 20.85 21.70 29.20
N CYS A 22 20.37 22.61 28.34
CA CYS A 22 20.41 24.06 28.57
C CYS A 22 19.15 24.63 29.22
N LEU A 23 18.04 23.88 29.22
CA LEU A 23 16.77 24.29 29.81
C LEU A 23 16.72 23.87 31.28
N THR A 24 16.27 24.76 32.16
CA THR A 24 16.26 24.55 33.62
C THR A 24 14.87 24.25 34.17
N SER A 25 13.81 24.73 33.52
CA SER A 25 12.43 24.48 33.93
C SER A 25 11.90 23.17 33.34
N LYS A 26 11.26 22.34 34.18
CA LYS A 26 10.56 21.12 33.74
C LYS A 26 9.51 21.40 32.67
N ALA A 27 8.80 22.54 32.78
CA ALA A 27 7.77 22.92 31.82
C ALA A 27 8.35 23.31 30.45
N GLU A 28 9.48 24.04 30.44
CA GLU A 28 10.18 24.42 29.20
C GLU A 28 10.80 23.19 28.52
N ARG A 29 11.39 22.30 29.32
CA ARG A 29 11.93 21.02 28.86
C ARG A 29 10.84 20.15 28.26
N ALA A 30 9.69 20.04 28.91
CA ALA A 30 8.53 19.31 28.39
C ALA A 30 8.03 19.92 27.08
N GLY A 31 7.82 21.24 27.04
CA GLY A 31 7.37 21.94 25.82
C GLY A 31 8.35 21.80 24.65
N TRP A 32 9.66 21.81 24.91
CA TRP A 32 10.67 21.58 23.88
C TRP A 32 10.64 20.14 23.33
N ILE A 33 10.45 19.15 24.20
CA ILE A 33 10.31 17.75 23.79
C ILE A 33 9.06 17.56 22.94
N VAL A 34 7.92 18.09 23.38
CA VAL A 34 6.66 18.06 22.64
C VAL A 34 6.87 18.67 21.25
N HIS A 35 7.49 19.84 21.18
CA HIS A 35 7.80 20.53 19.92
C HIS A 35 8.69 19.70 18.98
N CYS A 36 9.61 18.89 19.52
CA CYS A 36 10.55 18.11 18.72
C CYS A 36 10.09 16.67 18.47
N PHE A 37 9.06 16.17 19.17
CA PHE A 37 8.77 14.73 19.26
C PHE A 37 8.57 14.08 17.88
N HIS A 38 7.72 14.69 17.05
CA HIS A 38 7.42 14.24 15.68
C HIS A 38 8.47 14.70 14.65
N ARG A 39 9.40 15.57 15.08
CA ARG A 39 10.51 16.09 14.26
C ARG A 39 11.75 15.19 14.35
N ILE A 40 11.80 14.29 15.34
CA ILE A 40 12.80 13.24 15.43
C ILE A 40 12.43 12.13 14.44
N PRO A 41 13.25 11.85 13.41
CA PRO A 41 12.89 10.88 12.36
C PRO A 41 12.57 9.47 12.87
N SER A 42 13.16 9.08 14.01
CA SER A 42 12.92 7.79 14.63
C SER A 42 11.96 7.93 15.80
N THR A 43 10.73 7.45 15.65
CA THR A 43 9.76 7.40 16.76
C THR A 43 10.29 6.59 17.94
N ALA A 44 11.12 5.57 17.69
CA ALA A 44 11.75 4.80 18.76
C ALA A 44 12.70 5.68 19.59
N LYS A 45 13.52 6.52 18.94
CA LYS A 45 14.37 7.51 19.61
C LYS A 45 13.56 8.59 20.32
N ALA A 46 12.48 9.08 19.70
CA ALA A 46 11.56 10.04 20.33
C ALA A 46 10.94 9.46 21.62
N ARG A 47 10.45 8.21 21.58
CA ARG A 47 9.91 7.53 22.77
C ARG A 47 11.00 7.20 23.80
N MET A 48 12.20 6.83 23.38
CA MET A 48 13.34 6.65 24.30
C MET A 48 13.74 7.96 24.98
N LEU A 49 13.65 9.09 24.28
CA LEU A 49 13.86 10.42 24.85
C LEU A 49 12.86 10.68 25.98
N VAL A 50 11.56 10.47 25.73
CA VAL A 50 10.52 10.63 26.75
C VAL A 50 10.71 9.66 27.94
N ARG A 51 11.06 8.40 27.66
CA ARG A 51 11.35 7.41 28.71
C ARG A 51 12.59 7.72 29.54
N SER A 52 13.50 8.56 29.03
CA SER A 52 14.70 8.99 29.75
C SER A 52 14.49 10.19 30.66
N LEU A 53 13.28 10.76 30.69
CA LEU A 53 12.90 11.86 31.58
C LEU A 53 12.57 11.36 32.98
N ASP A 54 12.64 12.26 33.97
CA ASP A 54 12.07 11.98 35.28
C ASP A 54 10.54 11.90 35.22
N GLU A 55 9.94 11.27 36.23
CA GLU A 55 8.50 10.96 36.24
C GLU A 55 7.61 12.19 36.06
N GLY A 56 7.93 13.31 36.71
CA GLY A 56 7.15 14.54 36.60
C GLY A 56 7.30 15.23 35.25
N GLU A 57 8.49 15.19 34.63
CA GLU A 57 8.69 15.68 33.26
C GLU A 57 7.99 14.79 32.23
N ARG A 58 8.06 13.47 32.41
CA ARG A 58 7.39 12.48 31.56
C ARG A 58 5.89 12.68 31.57
N GLU A 59 5.28 12.83 32.74
CA GLU A 59 3.83 13.08 32.88
C GLU A 59 3.41 14.38 32.18
N LEU A 60 4.21 15.45 32.29
CA LEU A 60 3.94 16.72 31.58
C LEU A 60 4.02 16.57 30.07
N VAL A 61 4.99 15.80 29.56
CA VAL A 61 5.14 15.51 28.13
C VAL A 61 4.01 14.63 27.63
N GLU A 62 3.66 13.56 28.37
CA GLU A 62 2.58 12.63 28.04
C GLU A 62 1.22 13.34 28.02
N ALA A 63 0.97 14.24 28.97
CA ALA A 63 -0.23 15.04 29.02
C ALA A 63 -0.33 16.05 27.85
N GLN A 64 0.80 16.55 27.35
CA GLN A 64 0.84 17.53 26.25
C GLN A 64 0.85 16.91 24.86
N LEU A 65 1.44 15.73 24.70
CA LEU A 65 1.51 14.99 23.42
C LEU A 65 0.24 14.19 23.11
N GLY A 66 -0.61 13.96 24.12
CA GLY A 66 -1.82 13.18 23.98
C GLY A 66 -1.59 11.71 23.58
N PRO A 67 -2.63 10.87 23.62
CA PRO A 67 -2.50 9.44 23.34
C PRO A 67 -2.12 9.14 21.87
N ILE A 68 -2.52 10.00 20.92
CA ILE A 68 -2.30 9.76 19.50
C ILE A 68 -0.83 9.88 19.10
N SER A 69 -0.06 10.76 19.76
CA SER A 69 1.38 10.88 19.50
C SER A 69 2.15 9.60 19.90
N TYR A 70 1.63 8.82 20.84
CA TYR A 70 2.20 7.53 21.23
C TYR A 70 1.76 6.36 20.35
N THR A 71 0.60 6.45 19.71
CA THR A 71 0.09 5.39 18.82
C THR A 71 0.46 5.63 17.36
N PHE A 72 0.73 6.88 16.96
CA PHE A 72 1.22 7.22 15.64
C PHE A 72 2.59 6.56 15.38
N THR A 73 2.69 5.94 14.20
CA THR A 73 3.87 5.19 13.76
C THR A 73 4.53 5.93 12.60
N GLN A 74 5.29 6.98 12.90
CA GLN A 74 5.92 7.82 11.87
C GLN A 74 6.80 7.03 10.89
N ASN A 75 7.44 5.94 11.34
CA ASN A 75 8.23 5.10 10.44
C ASN A 75 7.35 4.28 9.49
N ASN A 76 6.08 4.02 9.86
CA ASN A 76 5.09 3.29 9.05
C ASN A 76 3.73 4.03 9.07
N PRO A 77 3.62 5.19 8.40
CA PRO A 77 2.43 6.02 8.47
C PRO A 77 1.27 5.47 7.64
N THR A 78 1.49 4.41 6.85
CA THR A 78 0.47 3.78 5.99
C THR A 78 -0.71 3.26 6.81
N GLY A 79 -1.91 3.78 6.60
CA GLY A 79 -3.08 3.45 7.41
C GLY A 79 -4.18 4.50 7.32
N HIS A 80 -5.28 4.23 8.00
CA HIS A 80 -6.37 5.19 8.14
C HIS A 80 -6.09 6.16 9.29
N HIS A 81 -6.37 7.44 9.08
CA HIS A 81 -6.18 8.52 10.05
C HIS A 81 -7.45 9.35 10.14
N TYR A 82 -7.97 9.48 11.36
CA TYR A 82 -9.09 10.35 11.70
C TYR A 82 -8.58 11.39 12.69
N LEU A 83 -8.46 12.64 12.25
CA LEU A 83 -7.71 13.69 12.92
C LEU A 83 -8.58 14.92 13.15
N ASP A 84 -8.80 15.33 14.39
CA ASP A 84 -9.37 16.64 14.71
C ASP A 84 -8.26 17.68 14.68
N LEU A 85 -8.19 18.47 13.61
CA LEU A 85 -7.13 19.46 13.39
C LEU A 85 -7.15 20.61 14.41
N SER A 86 -8.20 20.70 15.24
CA SER A 86 -8.27 21.64 16.37
C SER A 86 -7.45 21.15 17.56
N ASN A 87 -7.21 19.83 17.65
CA ASN A 87 -6.28 19.21 18.58
C ASN A 87 -4.83 19.40 18.04
N PRO A 88 -3.92 20.02 18.83
CA PRO A 88 -2.53 20.20 18.42
C PRO A 88 -1.79 18.92 18.01
N ASP A 89 -2.10 17.78 18.63
CA ASP A 89 -1.42 16.51 18.36
C ASP A 89 -1.84 15.93 17.01
N ASP A 90 -3.14 15.88 16.76
CA ASP A 90 -3.74 15.46 15.49
C ASP A 90 -3.29 16.38 14.35
N TYR A 91 -3.21 17.70 14.61
CA TYR A 91 -2.68 18.68 13.67
C TYR A 91 -1.21 18.41 13.33
N GLU A 92 -0.39 18.04 14.31
CA GLU A 92 1.02 17.71 14.07
C GLU A 92 1.17 16.40 13.29
N VAL A 93 0.37 15.38 13.59
CA VAL A 93 0.31 14.15 12.77
C VAL A 93 -0.07 14.50 11.33
N ALA A 94 -1.09 15.33 11.11
CA ALA A 94 -1.48 15.78 9.77
C ALA A 94 -0.34 16.53 9.05
N ASN A 95 0.44 17.38 9.75
CA ASN A 95 1.63 18.03 9.18
C ASN A 95 2.70 17.02 8.79
N VAL A 96 2.98 16.02 9.62
CA VAL A 96 3.97 14.98 9.30
C VAL A 96 3.54 14.21 8.05
N LEU A 97 2.28 13.81 7.94
CA LEU A 97 1.73 13.16 6.75
C LEU A 97 1.83 14.06 5.52
N PHE A 98 1.54 15.35 5.67
CA PHE A 98 1.62 16.33 4.59
C PHE A 98 3.05 16.50 4.07
N LEU A 99 3.99 16.74 4.97
CA LEU A 99 5.41 16.89 4.64
C LEU A 99 5.99 15.61 4.04
N THR A 100 5.55 14.44 4.52
CA THR A 100 5.95 13.15 3.96
C THR A 100 5.44 13.01 2.52
N ALA A 101 4.17 13.30 2.27
CA ALA A 101 3.60 13.24 0.92
C ALA A 101 4.24 14.24 -0.05
N LEU A 102 4.57 15.47 0.40
CA LEU A 102 5.29 16.42 -0.45
C LEU A 102 6.67 15.91 -0.85
N LYS A 103 7.41 15.28 0.09
CA LYS A 103 8.71 14.67 -0.19
C LYS A 103 8.59 13.54 -1.20
N GLU A 104 7.61 12.64 -1.02
CA GLU A 104 7.37 11.53 -1.93
C GLU A 104 6.90 12.02 -3.30
N HIS A 105 5.99 12.99 -3.37
CA HIS A 105 5.56 13.59 -4.63
C HIS A 105 6.73 14.19 -5.42
N LYS A 106 7.66 14.88 -4.72
CA LYS A 106 8.88 15.40 -5.35
C LYS A 106 9.76 14.28 -5.90
N LYS A 107 9.99 13.21 -5.13
CA LYS A 107 10.75 12.03 -5.61
C LYS A 107 10.08 11.39 -6.82
N THR A 108 8.76 11.18 -6.77
CA THR A 108 8.01 10.63 -7.90
C THR A 108 8.10 11.54 -9.11
N HIS A 109 7.97 12.86 -8.95
CA HIS A 109 8.15 13.80 -10.05
C HIS A 109 9.58 13.76 -10.62
N GLU A 110 10.61 13.67 -9.78
CA GLU A 110 12.00 13.51 -10.21
C GLU A 110 12.19 12.21 -11.01
N ILE A 111 11.71 11.08 -10.49
CA ILE A 111 11.73 9.77 -11.17
C ILE A 111 10.98 9.85 -12.51
N VAL A 112 9.74 10.35 -12.53
CA VAL A 112 8.92 10.49 -13.74
C VAL A 112 9.58 11.45 -14.73
N SER A 113 10.17 12.55 -14.26
CA SER A 113 10.88 13.51 -15.13
C SER A 113 12.17 12.95 -15.71
N GLY A 114 12.89 12.09 -14.97
CA GLY A 114 14.02 11.33 -15.48
C GLY A 114 13.59 10.25 -16.47
N LEU A 115 12.46 9.58 -16.20
CA LEU A 115 11.82 8.61 -17.09
C LEU A 115 11.17 9.27 -18.32
N ASN A 116 10.96 10.58 -18.35
CA ASN A 116 10.54 11.30 -19.58
C ASN A 116 11.66 11.34 -20.64
N GLN A 117 12.85 10.80 -20.35
CA GLN A 117 13.83 10.42 -21.37
C GLN A 117 13.50 9.05 -22.03
N HIS A 118 12.62 8.25 -21.44
CA HIS A 118 11.97 7.11 -22.08
C HIS A 118 10.78 7.60 -22.91
N LYS A 119 10.47 6.91 -24.01
CA LYS A 119 9.34 7.23 -24.90
C LYS A 119 8.03 7.17 -24.09
N GLY A 120 7.55 8.30 -23.60
CA GLY A 120 6.34 8.40 -22.79
C GLY A 120 5.76 9.80 -22.79
N GLY A 121 4.44 9.89 -22.88
CA GLY A 121 3.70 11.16 -22.87
C GLY A 121 3.38 11.64 -21.46
N LYS A 122 2.59 12.72 -21.35
CA LYS A 122 2.15 13.24 -20.07
C LYS A 122 1.30 12.20 -19.33
N ARG A 123 1.74 11.80 -18.13
CA ARG A 123 0.97 10.93 -17.23
C ARG A 123 -0.10 11.70 -16.46
N ASP A 124 -1.13 11.01 -16.00
CA ASP A 124 -2.09 11.58 -15.05
C ASP A 124 -1.39 11.91 -13.73
N GLU A 125 -1.74 13.04 -13.13
CA GLU A 125 -1.27 13.39 -11.79
C GLU A 125 -2.05 12.57 -10.76
N LEU A 126 -1.36 11.66 -10.06
CA LEU A 126 -1.95 10.82 -9.01
C LEU A 126 -1.64 11.37 -7.62
N ALA A 127 -2.60 11.26 -6.72
CA ALA A 127 -2.38 11.42 -5.29
C ALA A 127 -1.76 10.12 -4.73
N PHE A 128 -0.43 10.02 -4.78
CA PHE A 128 0.29 8.79 -4.41
C PHE A 128 0.15 8.42 -2.93
N CYS A 129 0.11 9.42 -2.04
CA CYS A 129 0.11 9.16 -0.59
C CYS A 129 -1.23 9.41 0.08
N TRP A 130 -1.96 10.44 -0.31
CA TRP A 130 -3.21 10.81 0.34
C TRP A 130 -4.39 10.24 -0.43
N ARG A 131 -5.23 9.48 0.26
CA ARG A 131 -6.33 8.72 -0.34
C ARG A 131 -7.60 8.89 0.46
N ASN A 132 -8.74 8.77 -0.23
CA ASN A 132 -10.07 8.78 0.37
C ASN A 132 -10.29 9.95 1.34
N ALA A 133 -9.65 11.09 1.08
CA ALA A 133 -9.58 12.13 2.09
C ALA A 133 -10.80 13.04 2.07
N THR A 134 -11.31 13.33 3.26
CA THR A 134 -12.37 14.29 3.48
C THR A 134 -11.98 15.29 4.57
N LEU A 135 -12.46 16.52 4.44
CA LEU A 135 -12.36 17.55 5.45
C LEU A 135 -13.78 17.96 5.86
N ASN A 136 -14.15 17.67 7.11
CA ASN A 136 -15.51 17.80 7.62
C ASN A 136 -16.56 17.02 6.79
N GLY A 137 -16.17 15.85 6.26
CA GLY A 137 -17.03 14.98 5.45
C GLY A 137 -17.10 15.33 3.95
N GLU A 138 -16.53 16.47 3.54
CA GLU A 138 -16.45 16.87 2.14
C GLU A 138 -15.14 16.41 1.50
N GLU A 139 -15.18 15.98 0.24
CA GLU A 139 -13.98 15.53 -0.49
C GLU A 139 -12.90 16.61 -0.50
N CYS A 140 -11.69 16.26 -0.06
CA CYS A 140 -10.57 17.18 0.08
C CYS A 140 -9.46 16.83 -0.93
N PRO A 141 -9.43 17.47 -2.12
CA PRO A 141 -8.36 17.25 -3.08
C PRO A 141 -7.05 17.90 -2.61
N PHE A 142 -5.97 17.12 -2.53
CA PHE A 142 -4.63 17.62 -2.23
C PHE A 142 -4.02 18.28 -3.44
N LEU A 143 -4.20 19.59 -3.51
CA LEU A 143 -3.62 20.42 -4.55
C LEU A 143 -2.23 20.92 -4.12
N SER A 144 -1.41 21.32 -5.09
CA SER A 144 -0.04 21.77 -4.87
C SER A 144 0.11 22.96 -3.91
N TYR A 145 -0.97 23.73 -3.69
CA TYR A 145 -1.03 24.86 -2.77
C TYR A 145 -1.71 24.53 -1.43
N TRP A 146 -2.17 23.30 -1.24
CA TRP A 146 -2.86 22.88 -0.03
C TRP A 146 -1.92 22.99 1.18
N LYS A 147 -2.47 23.41 2.31
CA LYS A 147 -1.81 23.42 3.62
C LYS A 147 -2.77 22.81 4.61
N VAL A 148 -2.21 22.14 5.63
CA VAL A 148 -3.02 21.57 6.72
C VAL A 148 -3.85 22.67 7.38
N PRO A 149 -5.19 22.59 7.36
CA PRO A 149 -6.07 23.53 8.06
C PRO A 149 -5.84 23.47 9.57
N LYS A 150 -6.06 24.58 10.28
CA LYS A 150 -5.90 24.65 11.74
C LYS A 150 -7.08 24.10 12.55
N SER A 151 -8.12 23.62 11.87
CA SER A 151 -9.36 23.17 12.49
C SER A 151 -10.18 22.34 11.51
N GLY A 152 -11.06 21.50 12.04
CA GLY A 152 -11.92 20.59 11.27
C GLY A 152 -11.46 19.14 11.38
N ILE A 153 -12.31 18.22 10.93
CA ILE A 153 -12.03 16.79 10.96
C ILE A 153 -11.44 16.38 9.62
N LEU A 154 -10.19 15.95 9.64
CA LEU A 154 -9.50 15.36 8.50
C LEU A 154 -9.56 13.83 8.63
N ASP A 155 -10.24 13.19 7.70
CA ASP A 155 -10.35 11.73 7.60
C ASP A 155 -9.70 11.29 6.29
N LEU A 156 -8.74 10.36 6.33
CA LEU A 156 -8.04 9.87 5.15
C LEU A 156 -7.49 8.44 5.32
N ASP A 157 -7.16 7.80 4.19
CA ASP A 157 -6.13 6.77 4.14
C ASP A 157 -4.82 7.39 3.67
N PHE A 158 -3.73 7.10 4.38
CA PHE A 158 -2.38 7.44 3.96
C PHE A 158 -1.66 6.19 3.45
N THR A 159 -0.95 6.31 2.33
CA THR A 159 -0.09 5.26 1.77
C THR A 159 1.33 5.79 1.61
N PHE A 160 2.28 5.17 2.29
CA PHE A 160 3.70 5.41 2.04
C PHE A 160 4.15 4.44 0.92
N PRO A 161 4.50 4.95 -0.27
CA PRO A 161 4.70 4.11 -1.46
C PRO A 161 6.05 3.39 -1.47
N ALA A 162 7.02 3.83 -0.67
CA ALA A 162 8.35 3.23 -0.65
C ALA A 162 8.29 1.82 -0.07
N LYS A 163 8.76 0.86 -0.87
CA LYS A 163 8.86 -0.54 -0.45
C LYS A 163 10.23 -0.75 0.22
N PRO A 164 10.39 -1.77 1.08
CA PRO A 164 11.67 -2.00 1.77
C PRO A 164 12.87 -2.10 0.81
N GLN A 165 12.68 -2.73 -0.35
CA GLN A 165 13.69 -2.85 -1.41
C GLN A 165 14.04 -1.53 -2.12
N ASP A 166 13.21 -0.50 -1.99
CA ASP A 166 13.45 0.83 -2.56
C ASP A 166 14.29 1.69 -1.61
N THR A 167 14.55 1.21 -0.38
CA THR A 167 15.29 1.96 0.65
C THR A 167 16.75 1.52 0.70
N THR A 168 17.67 2.49 0.75
CA THR A 168 19.13 2.25 0.86
C THR A 168 19.58 1.91 2.29
N GLU A 169 18.69 2.07 3.28
CA GLU A 169 18.95 1.71 4.67
C GLU A 169 18.56 0.24 4.88
N ASN A 170 19.50 -0.59 5.33
CA ASN A 170 19.21 -1.99 5.64
C ASN A 170 18.07 -2.06 6.68
N PRO A 171 16.88 -2.56 6.32
CA PRO A 171 15.77 -2.68 7.26
C PRO A 171 16.17 -3.57 8.44
N GLU A 172 15.76 -3.22 9.67
CA GLU A 172 15.86 -4.15 10.81
C GLU A 172 14.81 -5.25 10.63
N ASP A 173 15.22 -6.35 10.00
CA ASP A 173 14.41 -7.56 9.88
C ASP A 173 13.99 -8.06 11.26
N MET A 174 12.73 -8.48 11.40
CA MET A 174 12.24 -9.09 12.61
C MET A 174 12.99 -10.42 12.90
N PRO A 175 13.79 -10.52 13.97
CA PRO A 175 14.45 -11.77 14.34
C PRO A 175 13.44 -12.84 14.74
N ALA A 176 13.69 -14.10 14.36
CA ALA A 176 12.76 -15.21 14.60
C ALA A 176 12.32 -15.34 16.07
N HIS A 177 13.25 -15.24 17.03
CA HIS A 177 12.91 -15.33 18.46
C HIS A 177 12.01 -14.19 18.95
N LYS A 178 12.19 -12.96 18.44
CA LYS A 178 11.31 -11.82 18.77
C LYS A 178 9.93 -11.99 18.15
N TRP A 179 9.89 -12.51 16.92
CA TRP A 179 8.64 -12.86 16.25
C TRP A 179 7.85 -13.92 17.03
N GLU A 180 8.50 -15.02 17.41
CA GLU A 180 7.86 -16.12 18.15
C GLU A 180 7.32 -15.64 19.50
N TYR A 181 8.09 -14.83 20.23
CA TYR A 181 7.63 -14.22 21.47
C TYR A 181 6.39 -13.35 21.23
N PHE A 182 6.44 -12.44 20.25
CA PHE A 182 5.32 -11.57 19.91
C PHE A 182 4.08 -12.38 19.52
N TYR A 183 4.22 -13.31 18.59
CA TYR A 183 3.12 -14.13 18.10
C TYR A 183 2.48 -14.94 19.23
N ASN A 184 3.27 -15.59 20.08
CA ASN A 184 2.74 -16.37 21.20
C ASN A 184 2.04 -15.51 22.26
N ARG A 185 2.48 -14.26 22.45
CA ARG A 185 1.84 -13.32 23.37
C ARG A 185 0.46 -12.87 22.88
N TYR A 186 0.30 -12.62 21.59
CA TYR A 186 -0.92 -11.99 21.06
C TYR A 186 -1.87 -12.93 20.31
N LYS A 187 -1.47 -14.18 20.01
CA LYS A 187 -2.32 -15.14 19.26
C LYS A 187 -3.67 -15.48 19.92
N ALA A 188 -3.81 -15.22 21.22
CA ALA A 188 -5.05 -15.44 21.98
C ALA A 188 -5.68 -14.12 22.47
N SER A 189 -5.16 -12.97 22.01
CA SER A 189 -5.70 -11.65 22.31
C SER A 189 -6.93 -11.35 21.44
N THR A 190 -7.63 -10.26 21.77
CA THR A 190 -8.74 -9.79 20.94
C THR A 190 -8.26 -9.33 19.55
N PRO A 191 -9.10 -9.38 18.51
CA PRO A 191 -8.76 -8.89 17.17
C PRO A 191 -8.18 -7.46 17.14
N VAL A 192 -8.73 -6.56 17.94
CA VAL A 192 -8.30 -5.15 18.02
C VAL A 192 -6.91 -5.04 18.66
N GLU A 193 -6.66 -5.80 19.74
CA GLU A 193 -5.35 -5.84 20.38
C GLU A 193 -4.28 -6.42 19.44
N ILE A 194 -4.62 -7.46 18.66
CA ILE A 194 -3.72 -8.05 17.66
C ILE A 194 -3.29 -7.00 16.64
N VAL A 195 -4.25 -6.27 16.06
CA VAL A 195 -3.99 -5.22 15.07
C VAL A 195 -3.18 -4.07 15.67
N SER A 196 -3.56 -3.59 16.85
CA SER A 196 -2.85 -2.50 17.55
C SER A 196 -1.41 -2.89 17.92
N ALA A 197 -1.20 -4.11 18.43
CA ALA A 197 0.13 -4.62 18.74
C ALA A 197 0.98 -4.77 17.47
N PHE A 198 0.39 -5.23 16.36
CA PHE A 198 1.08 -5.35 15.08
C PHE A 198 1.47 -4.00 14.50
N ARG A 199 0.58 -2.99 14.56
CA ARG A 199 0.86 -1.59 14.19
C ARG A 199 2.06 -1.08 14.96
N MET A 200 2.09 -1.23 16.28
CA MET A 200 3.20 -0.81 17.12
C MET A 200 4.52 -1.51 16.77
N LEU A 201 4.45 -2.80 16.47
CA LEU A 201 5.62 -3.59 16.07
C LEU A 201 6.17 -3.18 14.70
N SER A 202 5.28 -2.89 13.75
CA SER A 202 5.61 -2.43 12.39
C SER A 202 6.32 -1.07 12.36
N ASN A 203 6.26 -0.32 13.46
CA ASN A 203 7.01 0.94 13.56
C ASN A 203 8.52 0.72 13.69
N LYS A 204 8.94 -0.50 14.04
CA LYS A 204 10.35 -0.83 14.28
C LYS A 204 10.88 -1.85 13.30
N PHE A 205 10.10 -2.88 12.99
CA PHE A 205 10.59 -4.04 12.26
C PHE A 205 9.95 -4.16 10.89
N PHE A 206 10.68 -4.81 10.01
CA PHE A 206 10.17 -5.36 8.77
C PHE A 206 9.90 -6.86 8.92
N PHE A 207 9.00 -7.38 8.09
CA PHE A 207 8.46 -8.73 8.20
C PHE A 207 8.63 -9.48 6.89
N ASN A 208 8.72 -10.81 6.98
CA ASN A 208 8.49 -11.65 5.82
C ASN A 208 7.00 -11.98 5.65
N VAL A 209 6.61 -12.45 4.47
CA VAL A 209 5.23 -12.73 4.11
C VAL A 209 4.61 -13.82 4.98
N GLN A 210 5.42 -14.76 5.50
CA GLN A 210 4.91 -15.81 6.38
C GLN A 210 4.53 -15.27 7.76
N GLN A 211 5.27 -14.29 8.27
CA GLN A 211 4.92 -13.57 9.49
C GLN A 211 3.62 -12.79 9.31
N VAL A 212 3.50 -12.02 8.21
CA VAL A 212 2.27 -11.30 7.85
C VAL A 212 1.09 -12.25 7.69
N ARG A 213 1.28 -13.38 6.99
CA ARG A 213 0.28 -14.42 6.80
C ARG A 213 -0.18 -15.03 8.11
N SER A 214 0.73 -15.20 9.06
CA SER A 214 0.40 -15.73 10.38
C SER A 214 -0.52 -14.78 11.15
N MET A 215 -0.28 -13.46 11.10
CA MET A 215 -1.16 -12.45 11.71
C MET A 215 -2.53 -12.40 11.04
N TYR A 216 -2.56 -12.37 9.71
CA TYR A 216 -3.81 -12.37 8.95
C TYR A 216 -4.70 -13.57 9.30
N LYS A 217 -4.10 -14.74 9.52
CA LYS A 217 -4.81 -15.98 9.89
C LYS A 217 -5.35 -16.01 11.33
N LEU A 218 -4.89 -15.13 12.23
CA LEU A 218 -5.43 -15.05 13.58
C LEU A 218 -6.85 -14.44 13.61
N LEU A 219 -7.22 -13.70 12.57
CA LEU A 219 -8.50 -13.02 12.49
C LEU A 219 -9.51 -13.85 11.71
N SER A 220 -10.75 -13.95 12.19
CA SER A 220 -11.83 -14.66 11.49
C SER A 220 -12.18 -13.98 10.16
N ALA A 221 -12.68 -14.74 9.18
CA ALA A 221 -13.01 -14.22 7.85
C ALA A 221 -14.08 -13.11 7.86
N GLU A 222 -14.94 -13.09 8.87
CA GLU A 222 -15.99 -12.08 9.07
C GLU A 222 -15.39 -10.69 9.39
N LEU A 223 -14.17 -10.64 9.94
CA LEU A 223 -13.48 -9.40 10.32
C LEU A 223 -12.72 -8.79 9.15
N THR A 224 -13.39 -8.60 8.01
CA THR A 224 -12.81 -8.10 6.75
C THR A 224 -11.97 -6.84 6.95
N ASN A 225 -12.48 -5.84 7.67
CA ASN A 225 -11.77 -4.57 7.89
C ASN A 225 -10.46 -4.75 8.67
N LEU A 226 -10.47 -5.55 9.75
CA LEU A 226 -9.28 -5.79 10.57
C LEU A 226 -8.25 -6.66 9.83
N ARG A 227 -8.71 -7.61 9.01
CA ARG A 227 -7.85 -8.41 8.14
C ARG A 227 -7.15 -7.57 7.08
N VAL A 228 -7.88 -6.65 6.45
CA VAL A 228 -7.30 -5.68 5.53
C VAL A 228 -6.35 -4.72 6.26
N GLU A 229 -6.67 -4.30 7.49
CA GLU A 229 -5.77 -3.44 8.28
C GLU A 229 -4.41 -4.09 8.55
N ILE A 230 -4.34 -5.40 8.82
CA ILE A 230 -3.05 -6.13 8.92
C ILE A 230 -2.23 -5.99 7.63
N LEU A 231 -2.87 -6.04 6.48
CA LEU A 231 -2.21 -5.95 5.17
C LEU A 231 -1.79 -4.51 4.86
N VAL A 232 -2.61 -3.52 5.22
CA VAL A 232 -2.26 -2.10 5.12
C VAL A 232 -1.05 -1.77 6.00
N ILE A 233 -1.02 -2.26 7.26
CA ILE A 233 0.15 -2.16 8.14
C ILE A 233 1.39 -2.78 7.48
N ALA A 234 1.24 -3.95 6.88
CA ALA A 234 2.36 -4.72 6.32
C ALA A 234 2.85 -4.21 4.96
N PHE A 235 2.10 -3.34 4.27
CA PHE A 235 2.37 -2.90 2.90
C PHE A 235 3.82 -2.40 2.73
N GLY A 236 4.19 -1.32 3.43
CA GLY A 236 5.55 -0.77 3.39
C GLY A 236 6.57 -1.54 4.24
N ARG A 237 6.19 -2.69 4.80
CA ARG A 237 6.96 -3.42 5.82
C ARG A 237 7.24 -4.87 5.49
N THR A 238 6.89 -5.34 4.30
CA THR A 238 7.12 -6.73 3.89
C THR A 238 8.35 -6.82 2.98
N ILE A 239 9.41 -7.48 3.45
CA ILE A 239 10.71 -7.56 2.74
C ILE A 239 10.66 -8.43 1.48
N ASP A 240 9.84 -9.47 1.50
CA ASP A 240 9.54 -10.36 0.38
C ASP A 240 8.22 -9.92 -0.28
N TRP A 241 8.19 -8.65 -0.68
CA TRP A 241 7.05 -7.95 -1.27
C TRP A 241 6.30 -8.75 -2.36
N ARG A 242 7.02 -9.53 -3.15
CA ARG A 242 6.43 -10.35 -4.24
C ARG A 242 5.66 -11.56 -3.72
N GLY A 243 5.96 -12.02 -2.51
CA GLY A 243 5.11 -12.95 -1.76
C GLY A 243 3.80 -12.31 -1.31
N PHE A 244 3.79 -11.00 -1.08
CA PHE A 244 2.59 -10.24 -0.69
C PHE A 244 1.63 -10.09 -1.89
N LEU A 245 2.12 -9.67 -3.06
CA LEU A 245 1.27 -9.34 -4.22
C LEU A 245 1.24 -10.33 -5.39
N GLY A 246 2.25 -11.17 -5.56
CA GLY A 246 2.40 -11.94 -6.80
C GLY A 246 1.26 -12.92 -7.08
N ALA A 247 1.26 -13.52 -8.28
CA ALA A 247 0.19 -14.43 -8.75
C ALA A 247 -0.17 -15.57 -7.78
N LYS A 248 0.81 -16.10 -7.04
CA LYS A 248 0.61 -17.10 -5.97
C LYS A 248 0.71 -16.51 -4.56
N GLY A 249 0.94 -15.20 -4.45
CA GLY A 249 1.16 -14.46 -3.22
C GLY A 249 -0.12 -14.30 -2.39
N MET A 250 0.00 -13.68 -1.22
CA MET A 250 -1.12 -13.50 -0.28
C MET A 250 -2.33 -12.84 -0.95
N TYR A 251 -2.13 -11.73 -1.67
CA TYR A 251 -3.19 -10.96 -2.31
C TYR A 251 -4.08 -11.82 -3.23
N ARG A 252 -3.49 -12.62 -4.11
CA ARG A 252 -4.24 -13.46 -5.06
C ARG A 252 -4.72 -14.78 -4.45
N ALA A 253 -3.87 -15.44 -3.66
CA ALA A 253 -4.12 -16.81 -3.20
C ALA A 253 -4.93 -16.91 -1.90
N LEU A 254 -4.95 -15.86 -1.08
CA LEU A 254 -5.52 -15.93 0.27
C LEU A 254 -6.71 -14.98 0.47
N LEU A 255 -6.68 -13.78 -0.10
CA LEU A 255 -7.74 -12.79 0.15
C LEU A 255 -9.04 -13.13 -0.57
N HIS A 256 -10.15 -12.82 0.08
CA HIS A 256 -11.47 -12.80 -0.55
C HIS A 256 -11.58 -11.62 -1.54
N PRO A 257 -12.39 -11.69 -2.61
CA PRO A 257 -12.62 -10.57 -3.54
C PRO A 257 -12.95 -9.23 -2.84
N THR A 258 -13.76 -9.26 -1.78
CA THR A 258 -14.11 -8.05 -1.01
C THR A 258 -12.90 -7.45 -0.28
N GLU A 259 -12.05 -8.29 0.33
CA GLU A 259 -10.80 -7.84 0.96
C GLU A 259 -9.83 -7.26 -0.06
N ARG A 260 -9.72 -7.87 -1.25
CA ARG A 260 -8.88 -7.34 -2.34
C ARG A 260 -9.35 -5.96 -2.78
N LYS A 261 -10.65 -5.79 -3.00
CA LYS A 261 -11.26 -4.52 -3.39
C LYS A 261 -10.97 -3.44 -2.34
N LEU A 262 -11.25 -3.74 -1.06
CA LEU A 262 -11.01 -2.81 0.03
C LEU A 262 -9.51 -2.47 0.17
N LEU A 263 -8.61 -3.45 0.03
CA LEU A 263 -7.17 -3.21 0.09
C LEU A 263 -6.69 -2.28 -1.05
N VAL A 264 -7.19 -2.46 -2.28
CA VAL A 264 -6.88 -1.61 -3.42
C VAL A 264 -7.46 -0.19 -3.23
N GLU A 265 -8.68 -0.07 -2.71
CA GLU A 265 -9.28 1.23 -2.37
C GLU A 265 -8.40 2.01 -1.37
N ARG A 266 -7.90 1.32 -0.34
CA ARG A 266 -7.09 1.93 0.73
C ARG A 266 -5.64 2.23 0.34
N LEU A 267 -5.01 1.44 -0.52
CA LEU A 267 -3.60 1.60 -0.89
C LEU A 267 -3.36 2.23 -2.27
N GLY A 268 -4.34 2.10 -3.16
CA GLY A 268 -4.24 2.52 -4.54
C GLY A 268 -3.71 1.43 -5.46
N MET A 269 -4.30 1.36 -6.64
CA MET A 269 -3.95 0.36 -7.66
C MET A 269 -2.51 0.57 -8.16
N HIS A 270 -2.10 1.83 -8.27
CA HIS A 270 -0.75 2.21 -8.69
C HIS A 270 0.32 1.78 -7.67
N SER A 271 0.07 1.88 -6.37
CA SER A 271 0.96 1.40 -5.30
C SER A 271 1.10 -0.13 -5.32
N MET A 272 0.01 -0.82 -5.68
CA MET A 272 -0.06 -2.27 -5.77
C MET A 272 0.57 -2.82 -7.06
N PHE A 273 0.97 -1.98 -8.01
CA PHE A 273 1.64 -2.45 -9.22
C PHE A 273 3.14 -2.71 -8.96
N ASP A 274 3.66 -3.81 -9.51
CA ASP A 274 5.08 -4.14 -9.55
C ASP A 274 5.43 -4.57 -10.97
N ALA A 275 6.18 -3.71 -11.67
CA ALA A 275 6.63 -4.00 -13.03
C ALA A 275 7.41 -5.31 -13.11
N LEU A 276 8.23 -5.66 -12.11
CA LEU A 276 8.99 -6.91 -12.12
C LEU A 276 8.08 -8.14 -11.96
N TRP A 277 6.85 -7.97 -11.52
CA TRP A 277 5.87 -9.04 -11.32
C TRP A 277 4.53 -8.80 -12.05
N ALA A 278 4.60 -8.14 -13.21
CA ALA A 278 3.44 -7.74 -14.00
C ALA A 278 2.67 -8.90 -14.66
N VAL A 279 3.13 -10.15 -14.59
CA VAL A 279 2.38 -11.29 -15.15
C VAL A 279 1.11 -11.56 -14.34
N ASP A 280 -0.04 -11.14 -14.86
CA ASP A 280 -1.34 -11.26 -14.21
C ASP A 280 -2.51 -10.99 -15.18
N TYR A 281 -3.74 -11.24 -14.71
CA TYR A 281 -4.97 -10.78 -15.35
C TYR A 281 -5.32 -9.39 -14.84
N TYR A 282 -5.48 -8.46 -15.78
CA TYR A 282 -5.84 -7.08 -15.53
C TYR A 282 -7.23 -6.80 -16.09
N GLU A 283 -8.05 -6.19 -15.25
CA GLU A 283 -9.37 -5.66 -15.59
C GLU A 283 -9.38 -4.20 -15.14
N LEU A 284 -9.23 -3.28 -16.10
CA LEU A 284 -8.92 -1.87 -15.85
C LEU A 284 -10.05 -0.98 -16.35
N ASN A 285 -10.69 -0.27 -15.44
CA ASN A 285 -11.61 0.81 -15.72
C ASN A 285 -10.84 2.09 -16.03
N LEU A 286 -10.76 2.42 -17.31
CA LEU A 286 -9.98 3.56 -17.80
C LEU A 286 -10.59 4.92 -17.43
N ARG A 287 -11.74 4.98 -16.75
CA ARG A 287 -12.20 6.24 -16.10
C ARG A 287 -11.38 6.56 -14.85
N ASN A 288 -10.85 5.56 -14.17
CA ASN A 288 -10.01 5.72 -12.99
C ASN A 288 -8.56 6.08 -13.40
N PRO A 289 -8.02 7.23 -12.97
CA PRO A 289 -6.64 7.63 -13.31
C PRO A 289 -5.58 6.63 -12.83
N GLU A 290 -5.79 5.95 -11.70
CA GLU A 290 -4.83 4.96 -11.20
C GLU A 290 -4.80 3.69 -12.05
N GLU A 291 -5.95 3.28 -12.57
CA GLU A 291 -6.04 2.12 -13.46
C GLU A 291 -5.50 2.45 -14.85
N ARG A 292 -5.64 3.71 -15.30
CA ARG A 292 -4.93 4.20 -16.49
C ARG A 292 -3.42 4.22 -16.32
N TYR A 293 -2.92 4.57 -15.13
CA TYR A 293 -1.49 4.47 -14.82
C TYR A 293 -1.01 3.03 -14.99
N VAL A 294 -1.72 2.05 -14.44
CA VAL A 294 -1.38 0.63 -14.61
C VAL A 294 -1.47 0.19 -16.07
N ALA A 295 -2.51 0.62 -16.81
CA ALA A 295 -2.61 0.33 -18.24
C ALA A 295 -1.40 0.87 -19.01
N GLN A 296 -0.96 2.10 -18.71
CA GLN A 296 0.19 2.71 -19.35
C GLN A 296 1.49 1.96 -19.03
N GLU A 297 1.68 1.53 -17.78
CA GLU A 297 2.81 0.67 -17.38
C GLU A 297 2.84 -0.65 -18.15
N ILE A 298 1.69 -1.31 -18.28
CA ILE A 298 1.56 -2.56 -19.05
C ILE A 298 1.98 -2.34 -20.51
N VAL A 299 1.55 -1.24 -21.14
CA VAL A 299 1.95 -0.92 -22.53
C VAL A 299 3.45 -0.67 -22.63
N HIS A 300 4.03 0.06 -21.67
CA HIS A 300 5.48 0.31 -21.67
C HIS A 300 6.28 -0.98 -21.56
N LEU A 301 5.84 -1.93 -20.72
CA LEU A 301 6.45 -3.24 -20.63
C LEU A 301 6.28 -4.02 -21.94
N ALA A 302 5.06 -4.10 -22.49
CA ALA A 302 4.79 -4.82 -23.74
C ALA A 302 5.59 -4.30 -24.95
N VAL A 303 5.86 -2.98 -25.01
CA VAL A 303 6.66 -2.38 -26.10
C VAL A 303 8.16 -2.61 -25.91
N THR A 304 8.60 -2.87 -24.68
CA THR A 304 10.03 -3.01 -24.32
C THR A 304 10.46 -4.47 -24.25
N GLU A 305 9.57 -5.34 -23.79
CA GLU A 305 9.80 -6.77 -23.63
C GLU A 305 9.60 -7.51 -24.95
N THR A 306 10.18 -8.70 -25.05
CA THR A 306 10.03 -9.54 -26.24
C THR A 306 8.78 -10.42 -26.14
N GLY A 307 8.18 -10.70 -27.29
CA GLY A 307 7.04 -11.63 -27.41
C GLY A 307 5.68 -10.92 -27.47
N GLU A 308 4.63 -11.73 -27.52
CA GLU A 308 3.24 -11.27 -27.41
C GLU A 308 2.87 -11.22 -25.92
N ASN A 309 3.00 -10.03 -25.33
CA ASN A 309 2.85 -9.85 -23.89
C ASN A 309 1.40 -9.63 -23.45
N CYS A 310 0.55 -9.04 -24.29
CA CYS A 310 -0.86 -8.86 -24.00
C CYS A 310 -1.66 -9.88 -24.81
N VAL A 311 -2.43 -10.71 -24.12
CA VAL A 311 -3.18 -11.83 -24.71
C VAL A 311 -4.63 -11.77 -24.25
N ASP A 312 -5.55 -12.24 -25.10
CA ASP A 312 -7.00 -12.26 -24.85
C ASP A 312 -7.52 -10.87 -24.44
N GLU A 313 -7.12 -9.89 -25.23
CA GLU A 313 -7.42 -8.49 -24.99
C GLU A 313 -8.86 -8.15 -25.38
N SER A 314 -9.51 -7.34 -24.55
CA SER A 314 -10.83 -6.80 -24.87
C SER A 314 -11.03 -5.39 -24.35
N MET A 315 -11.86 -4.62 -25.07
CA MET A 315 -12.34 -3.30 -24.70
C MET A 315 -13.86 -3.35 -24.66
N GLU A 316 -14.46 -3.09 -23.50
CA GLU A 316 -15.91 -3.22 -23.28
C GLU A 316 -16.46 -4.60 -23.69
N GLY A 317 -15.64 -5.65 -23.50
CA GLY A 317 -15.97 -7.03 -23.84
C GLY A 317 -15.88 -7.38 -25.33
N ILE A 318 -15.38 -6.47 -26.17
CA ILE A 318 -15.13 -6.70 -27.60
C ILE A 318 -13.63 -6.93 -27.79
N ASP A 319 -13.27 -7.93 -28.61
CA ASP A 319 -11.88 -8.19 -28.99
C ASP A 319 -11.19 -6.89 -29.42
N TYR A 320 -10.01 -6.66 -28.85
CA TYR A 320 -9.29 -5.41 -29.01
C TYR A 320 -7.80 -5.70 -29.04
N GLU A 321 -7.01 -4.87 -29.71
CA GLU A 321 -5.55 -4.93 -29.68
C GLU A 321 -5.03 -3.60 -29.15
N MET A 322 -4.27 -3.66 -28.05
CA MET A 322 -3.78 -2.49 -27.35
C MET A 322 -2.75 -1.74 -28.19
N PRO A 323 -3.04 -0.49 -28.59
CA PRO A 323 -2.16 0.20 -29.50
C PRO A 323 -0.97 0.78 -28.74
N GLY A 324 0.25 0.59 -29.27
CA GLY A 324 1.48 1.10 -28.66
C GLY A 324 1.50 2.61 -28.37
N ARG A 325 0.64 3.40 -29.03
CA ARG A 325 0.44 4.84 -28.73
C ARG A 325 -0.03 5.10 -27.29
N TRP A 326 -0.55 4.11 -26.58
CA TRP A 326 -0.92 4.24 -25.16
C TRP A 326 0.27 4.47 -24.24
N THR A 327 1.51 4.20 -24.70
CA THR A 327 2.73 4.71 -24.06
C THR A 327 2.72 6.24 -23.89
N VAL A 328 2.02 6.95 -24.77
CA VAL A 328 1.86 8.41 -24.71
C VAL A 328 0.63 8.79 -23.89
N ALA A 329 -0.52 8.21 -24.22
CA ALA A 329 -1.78 8.52 -23.54
C ALA A 329 -2.77 7.35 -23.62
N VAL A 330 -3.26 6.92 -22.46
CA VAL A 330 -4.33 5.93 -22.32
C VAL A 330 -5.70 6.62 -22.45
N PRO A 331 -6.71 6.01 -23.10
CA PRO A 331 -8.07 6.54 -23.18
C PRO A 331 -8.66 6.82 -21.79
N ARG A 332 -9.53 7.83 -21.68
CA ARG A 332 -10.17 8.22 -20.40
C ARG A 332 -11.48 7.47 -20.09
N LYS A 333 -11.84 6.51 -20.93
CA LYS A 333 -13.06 5.71 -20.83
C LYS A 333 -12.82 4.35 -21.45
N GLY A 334 -13.63 3.38 -21.06
CA GLY A 334 -13.46 2.00 -21.48
C GLY A 334 -13.16 1.10 -20.28
N LYS A 335 -13.64 -0.13 -20.34
CA LYS A 335 -13.14 -1.24 -19.54
C LYS A 335 -12.19 -2.07 -20.41
N TYR A 336 -10.90 -2.03 -20.11
CA TYR A 336 -9.88 -2.79 -20.81
C TYR A 336 -9.50 -4.03 -20.00
N CYS A 337 -9.49 -5.20 -20.63
CA CYS A 337 -9.09 -6.45 -20.00
C CYS A 337 -7.96 -7.11 -20.81
N THR A 338 -6.97 -7.69 -20.13
CA THR A 338 -5.88 -8.43 -20.77
C THR A 338 -5.22 -9.41 -19.80
N PHE A 339 -4.62 -10.46 -20.33
CA PHE A 339 -3.64 -11.27 -19.62
C PHE A 339 -2.24 -10.80 -20.03
N TYR A 340 -1.48 -10.26 -19.07
CA TYR A 340 -0.09 -9.91 -19.31
C TYR A 340 0.81 -11.13 -19.10
N CYS A 341 1.64 -11.44 -20.09
CA CYS A 341 2.48 -12.62 -20.16
C CYS A 341 3.93 -12.23 -20.48
N ARG A 342 4.87 -13.10 -20.11
CA ARG A 342 6.31 -12.92 -20.41
C ARG A 342 6.91 -14.19 -20.94
N ASP A 343 7.86 -14.04 -21.87
CA ASP A 343 8.69 -15.16 -22.28
C ASP A 343 9.66 -15.60 -21.15
N PRO A 344 10.20 -16.84 -21.18
CA PRO A 344 11.07 -17.34 -20.14
C PRO A 344 12.36 -16.54 -19.93
N LYS A 345 12.92 -15.93 -20.99
CA LYS A 345 14.15 -15.12 -20.90
C LYS A 345 13.86 -13.82 -20.16
N THR A 346 12.74 -13.17 -20.47
CA THR A 346 12.28 -11.96 -19.77
C THR A 346 12.00 -12.26 -18.29
N ILE A 347 11.41 -13.41 -17.97
CA ILE A 347 11.21 -13.87 -16.59
C ILE A 347 12.54 -14.08 -15.87
N ALA A 348 13.51 -14.77 -16.49
CA ALA A 348 14.83 -14.98 -15.90
C ALA A 348 15.52 -13.63 -15.58
N LYS A 349 15.53 -12.71 -16.55
CA LYS A 349 16.12 -11.37 -16.38
C LYS A 349 15.44 -10.57 -15.25
N THR A 350 14.12 -10.56 -15.19
CA THR A 350 13.38 -9.84 -14.13
C THR A 350 13.55 -10.48 -12.75
N THR A 351 13.76 -11.80 -12.71
CA THR A 351 14.11 -12.55 -11.49
C THR A 351 15.51 -12.16 -11.00
N GLU A 352 16.51 -12.14 -11.88
CA GLU A 352 17.87 -11.70 -11.52
C GLU A 352 17.89 -10.26 -11.00
N LEU A 353 17.20 -9.34 -11.67
CA LEU A 353 17.06 -7.95 -11.22
C LEU A 353 16.40 -7.88 -9.84
N ALA A 354 15.35 -8.68 -9.60
CA ALA A 354 14.67 -8.74 -8.32
C ALA A 354 15.61 -9.14 -7.17
N GLU A 355 16.50 -10.13 -7.39
CA GLU A 355 17.49 -10.56 -6.39
C GLU A 355 18.55 -9.50 -6.11
N GLU A 356 18.96 -8.73 -7.13
CA GLU A 356 19.91 -7.61 -6.98
C GLU A 356 19.40 -6.53 -6.02
N TYR A 357 18.11 -6.18 -6.09
CA TYR A 357 17.52 -5.18 -5.20
C TYR A 357 17.37 -5.67 -3.76
N HIS A 358 16.98 -6.93 -3.55
CA HIS A 358 16.91 -7.52 -2.21
C HIS A 358 16.94 -9.06 -2.27
N PRO A 359 17.93 -9.74 -1.66
CA PRO A 359 18.12 -11.20 -1.76
C PRO A 359 16.93 -12.05 -1.31
N SER A 360 16.13 -11.55 -0.37
CA SER A 360 14.93 -12.24 0.13
C SER A 360 13.66 -11.89 -0.64
N SER A 361 13.74 -11.10 -1.71
CA SER A 361 12.55 -10.58 -2.39
C SER A 361 11.79 -11.61 -3.25
N ILE A 362 12.40 -12.78 -3.48
CA ILE A 362 11.82 -13.87 -4.26
C ILE A 362 11.48 -15.03 -3.33
N PRO A 363 10.19 -15.33 -3.13
CA PRO A 363 9.79 -16.50 -2.36
C PRO A 363 10.23 -17.80 -3.05
N LYS A 364 10.71 -18.77 -2.28
CA LYS A 364 11.06 -20.11 -2.80
C LYS A 364 9.85 -20.74 -3.49
N GLY A 365 10.02 -21.16 -4.76
CA GLY A 365 8.98 -21.83 -5.55
C GLY A 365 7.94 -20.90 -6.19
N HIS A 366 8.14 -19.58 -6.10
CA HIS A 366 7.35 -18.59 -6.82
C HIS A 366 8.12 -18.05 -8.01
N ILE A 367 7.69 -18.47 -9.20
CA ILE A 367 8.17 -17.93 -10.47
C ILE A 367 6.93 -17.52 -11.26
N GLN A 368 7.01 -16.40 -11.97
CA GLN A 368 5.98 -15.97 -12.92
C GLN A 368 5.74 -17.10 -13.92
N PRO A 369 4.47 -17.45 -14.23
CA PRO A 369 4.22 -18.44 -15.25
C PRO A 369 4.72 -17.92 -16.62
N PRO A 370 5.45 -18.75 -17.39
CA PRO A 370 5.91 -18.34 -18.70
C PRO A 370 4.80 -18.41 -19.74
N ASN A 371 4.88 -17.51 -20.72
CA ASN A 371 4.02 -17.43 -21.89
C ASN A 371 2.53 -17.32 -21.51
N ASP A 372 1.65 -17.68 -22.44
CA ASP A 372 0.20 -17.66 -22.34
C ASP A 372 -0.42 -18.95 -21.76
N THR A 373 0.39 -20.00 -21.54
CA THR A 373 -0.12 -21.33 -21.11
C THR A 373 -0.94 -21.31 -19.81
N TRP A 374 -0.66 -20.36 -18.92
CA TRP A 374 -1.38 -20.20 -17.66
C TRP A 374 -2.75 -19.51 -17.83
N VAL A 375 -2.98 -18.81 -18.95
CA VAL A 375 -4.22 -18.07 -19.24
C VAL A 375 -5.42 -18.99 -19.23
N THR A 376 -5.33 -20.15 -19.88
CA THR A 376 -6.40 -21.16 -19.87
C THR A 376 -6.73 -21.63 -18.46
N ALA A 377 -5.72 -21.89 -17.63
CA ALA A 377 -5.91 -22.31 -16.25
C ALA A 377 -6.57 -21.20 -15.40
N GLU A 378 -6.23 -19.94 -15.64
CA GLU A 378 -6.85 -18.80 -14.97
C GLU A 378 -8.29 -18.57 -15.43
N LYS A 379 -8.56 -18.65 -16.73
CA LYS A 379 -9.92 -18.60 -17.29
C LYS A 379 -10.83 -19.65 -16.65
N VAL A 380 -10.36 -20.89 -16.53
CA VAL A 380 -11.11 -21.96 -15.83
C VAL A 380 -11.32 -21.62 -14.36
N ARG A 381 -10.33 -21.05 -13.67
CA ARG A 381 -10.45 -20.67 -12.26
C ARG A 381 -11.45 -19.53 -12.06
N ASN A 382 -11.42 -18.52 -12.93
CA ASN A 382 -12.36 -17.40 -12.90
C ASN A 382 -13.78 -17.87 -13.21
N ALA A 383 -13.97 -18.73 -14.22
CA ALA A 383 -15.26 -19.34 -14.50
C ALA A 383 -15.81 -20.12 -13.29
N LYS A 384 -14.98 -20.96 -12.65
CA LYS A 384 -15.35 -21.65 -11.41
C LYS A 384 -15.75 -20.67 -10.31
N ARG A 385 -14.97 -19.62 -10.07
CA ARG A 385 -15.26 -18.59 -9.06
C ARG A 385 -16.61 -17.91 -9.33
N SER A 386 -16.83 -17.44 -10.55
CA SER A 386 -18.09 -16.82 -10.94
C SER A 386 -19.29 -17.76 -10.81
N MET A 387 -19.11 -19.07 -11.03
CA MET A 387 -20.16 -20.04 -10.76
C MET A 387 -20.47 -20.15 -9.26
N PHE A 388 -19.45 -20.24 -8.40
CA PHE A 388 -19.67 -20.29 -6.94
C PHE A 388 -20.25 -19.00 -6.36
N GLU A 389 -19.94 -17.84 -6.95
CA GLU A 389 -20.51 -16.55 -6.51
C GLU A 389 -21.98 -16.39 -6.92
N LYS A 390 -22.37 -16.95 -8.08
CA LYS A 390 -23.73 -16.79 -8.63
C LYS A 390 -24.68 -17.92 -8.24
N PHE A 391 -24.17 -19.10 -7.93
CA PHE A 391 -24.98 -20.29 -7.69
C PHE A 391 -24.60 -20.95 -6.37
N SER A 392 -25.62 -21.30 -5.57
CA SER A 392 -25.43 -21.98 -4.29
C SER A 392 -24.95 -23.41 -4.47
N THR A 393 -25.28 -24.04 -5.61
CA THR A 393 -24.76 -25.36 -6.01
C THR A 393 -24.44 -25.41 -7.51
N PRO A 394 -23.54 -26.30 -7.96
CA PRO A 394 -23.26 -26.51 -9.38
C PRO A 394 -24.51 -26.85 -10.21
N GLU A 395 -25.45 -27.62 -9.65
CA GLU A 395 -26.67 -28.07 -10.31
C GLU A 395 -27.56 -26.89 -10.71
N GLN A 396 -27.68 -25.87 -9.85
CA GLN A 396 -28.42 -24.65 -10.17
C GLN A 396 -27.81 -23.89 -11.36
N GLY A 397 -26.48 -23.87 -11.45
CA GLY A 397 -25.77 -23.28 -12.60
C GLY A 397 -26.04 -24.05 -13.89
N PHE A 398 -26.01 -25.38 -13.84
CA PHE A 398 -26.32 -26.24 -14.98
C PHE A 398 -27.79 -26.17 -15.40
N GLU A 399 -28.72 -26.13 -14.47
CA GLU A 399 -30.16 -25.98 -14.75
C GLU A 399 -30.46 -24.65 -15.45
N MET A 400 -29.78 -23.55 -15.07
CA MET A 400 -29.94 -22.25 -15.75
C MET A 400 -29.42 -22.30 -17.19
N LEU A 401 -28.25 -22.93 -17.41
CA LEU A 401 -27.68 -23.10 -18.76
C LEU A 401 -28.56 -23.98 -19.66
N LEU A 402 -29.09 -25.08 -19.11
CA LEU A 402 -30.00 -25.98 -19.82
C LEU A 402 -31.40 -25.37 -20.03
N GLY A 403 -31.83 -24.47 -19.15
CA GLY A 403 -33.07 -23.70 -19.27
C GLY A 403 -33.03 -22.65 -20.39
N PHE A 404 -31.87 -22.01 -20.60
CA PHE A 404 -31.63 -21.11 -21.74
C PHE A 404 -31.79 -21.82 -23.09
N ASP A 405 -31.34 -23.07 -23.18
CA ASP A 405 -31.43 -23.89 -24.40
C ASP A 405 -32.87 -24.30 -24.74
N LYS A 406 -33.75 -24.41 -23.74
CA LYS A 406 -35.20 -24.63 -23.95
C LYS A 406 -35.93 -23.36 -24.38
N ALA A 407 -35.56 -22.20 -23.84
CA ALA A 407 -36.18 -20.92 -24.22
C ALA A 407 -35.86 -20.51 -25.67
N HIS A 408 -34.62 -20.72 -26.13
CA HIS A 408 -34.22 -20.45 -27.51
C HIS A 408 -34.85 -21.42 -28.52
N LYS A 409 -34.96 -22.72 -28.19
CA LYS A 409 -35.66 -23.71 -29.04
C LYS A 409 -37.16 -23.45 -29.18
N THR A 410 -37.76 -22.64 -28.31
CA THR A 410 -39.18 -22.26 -28.39
C THR A 410 -39.39 -21.00 -29.25
N GLN A 411 -38.35 -20.21 -29.51
CA GLN A 411 -38.43 -19.00 -30.35
C GLN A 411 -38.06 -19.24 -31.83
N GLU A 412 -37.31 -20.29 -32.15
CA GLU A 412 -37.04 -20.68 -33.55
C GLU A 412 -38.08 -21.67 -34.12
N GLY A 413 -39.12 -21.97 -33.35
CA GLY A 413 -40.22 -22.86 -33.73
C GLY A 413 -41.58 -22.15 -33.75
N VAL A 414 -41.69 -21.04 -34.49
CA VAL A 414 -42.97 -20.48 -34.99
C VAL A 414 -42.77 -19.95 -36.40
#